data_AF-A0A7Z9LQW1-F1
#
_entry.id   AF-A0A7Z9LQW1-F1
#
_cell.length_a   1.000
_cell.length_b   1.000
_cell.length_c   1.000
_cell.angle_alpha   90.00
_cell.angle_beta   90.00
_cell.angle_gamma   90.00
#
_symmetry.space_group_name_H-M   'P 1'
#
loop_
_entity.id
_entity.type
_entity.pdbx_description
1 polymer ?
#
loop_
_entity_poly.entity_id
_entity_poly.type
_entity_poly.pdbx_seq_one_letter_code
_entity_poly.pdbx_strand_id
1 'polypeptide(L)'
;MRVKSYFLARITVLLMGIWCVSLDRNPIVVFVAKIGLSPSPLERLFGVKGMFSGMTEGTFRLVHGDIAGAAASNVLTPVFATVVALCILCGYRPRIRTRQQEFAILLSVVFLSVFVNLV
;
A
#
# COMPACT_ATOMS: atom_id res chain seq x y z
N MET A 1 31.58 -7.58 -5.02
CA MET A 1 30.66 -8.75 -4.94
C MET A 1 29.61 -8.70 -3.81
N ARG A 2 29.83 -8.02 -2.67
CA ARG A 2 28.85 -7.95 -1.55
C ARG A 2 27.46 -7.35 -1.88
N VAL A 3 27.37 -6.39 -2.81
CA VAL A 3 26.12 -5.69 -3.15
C VAL A 3 25.08 -6.63 -3.80
N LYS A 4 25.53 -7.62 -4.60
CA LYS A 4 24.63 -8.58 -5.26
C LYS A 4 23.93 -9.51 -4.27
N SER A 5 24.59 -9.93 -3.19
CA SER A 5 23.98 -10.79 -2.16
C SER A 5 22.85 -10.10 -1.40
N TYR A 6 23.01 -8.81 -1.05
CA TYR A 6 21.94 -8.08 -0.36
C TYR A 6 20.73 -7.81 -1.26
N PHE A 7 20.96 -7.59 -2.55
CA PHE A 7 19.89 -7.41 -3.53
C PHE A 7 19.09 -8.70 -3.73
N LEU A 8 19.77 -9.84 -3.90
CA LEU A 8 19.13 -11.16 -3.97
C LEU A 8 18.33 -11.47 -2.70
N ALA A 9 18.90 -11.23 -1.51
CA ALA A 9 18.19 -11.45 -0.26
C ALA A 9 16.90 -10.60 -0.15
N ARG A 10 16.91 -9.36 -0.63
CA ARG A 10 15.71 -8.48 -0.64
C ARG A 10 14.63 -9.00 -1.59
N ILE A 11 15.03 -9.47 -2.77
CA ILE A 11 14.11 -10.13 -3.70
C ILE A 11 13.50 -11.38 -3.05
N THR A 12 14.32 -12.23 -2.43
CA THR A 12 13.83 -13.43 -1.75
C THR A 12 12.84 -13.09 -0.64
N VAL A 13 13.11 -12.06 0.18
CA VAL A 13 12.19 -11.61 1.22
C VAL A 13 10.89 -11.06 0.62
N LEU A 14 10.96 -10.28 -0.46
CA LEU A 14 9.77 -9.78 -1.17
C LEU A 14 8.93 -10.93 -1.71
N LEU A 15 9.55 -11.88 -2.42
CA LEU A 15 8.86 -13.03 -3.00
C LEU A 15 8.27 -13.94 -1.92
N MET A 16 8.96 -14.15 -0.81
CA MET A 16 8.45 -14.92 0.32
C MET A 16 7.25 -14.22 0.98
N GLY A 17 7.30 -12.88 1.10
CA GLY A 17 6.17 -12.08 1.57
C GLY A 17 4.96 -12.17 0.64
N ILE A 18 5.17 -12.00 -0.67
CA ILE A 18 4.10 -12.13 -1.68
C ILE A 18 3.50 -13.53 -1.62
N TRP A 19 4.33 -14.56 -1.56
CA TRP A 19 3.88 -15.95 -1.49
C TRP A 19 3.02 -16.21 -0.24
N CYS A 20 3.46 -15.77 0.95
CA CYS A 20 2.68 -15.91 2.19
C CYS A 20 1.33 -15.19 2.14
N VAL A 21 1.25 -14.04 1.48
CA VAL A 21 0.00 -13.24 1.35
C VAL A 21 -0.89 -13.78 0.23
N SER A 22 -0.32 -14.43 -0.79
CA SER A 22 -1.02 -15.03 -1.93
C SER A 22 -1.67 -16.38 -1.63
N LEU A 23 -1.46 -16.94 -0.42
CA LEU A 23 -2.13 -18.18 -0.04
C LEU A 23 -3.64 -17.95 0.10
N ASP A 24 -4.40 -18.70 -0.68
CA ASP A 24 -5.86 -18.71 -0.60
C ASP A 24 -6.32 -18.98 0.83
N ARG A 25 -7.16 -18.06 1.35
CA ARG A 25 -7.72 -18.10 2.71
C ARG A 25 -6.70 -17.98 3.85
N ASN A 26 -5.62 -17.23 3.68
CA ASN A 26 -4.80 -16.83 4.83
C ASN A 26 -5.68 -16.05 5.85
N PRO A 27 -5.96 -16.59 7.04
CA PRO A 27 -6.92 -16.00 7.97
C PRO A 27 -6.43 -14.64 8.49
N ILE A 28 -5.11 -14.42 8.56
CA ILE A 28 -4.51 -13.15 8.96
C ILE A 28 -4.81 -12.08 7.90
N VAL A 29 -4.63 -12.41 6.62
CA VAL A 29 -4.85 -11.48 5.51
C VAL A 29 -6.34 -11.15 5.37
N VAL A 30 -7.21 -12.14 5.48
CA VAL A 30 -8.68 -11.93 5.44
C VAL A 30 -9.14 -11.12 6.65
N PHE A 31 -8.58 -11.37 7.83
CA PHE A 31 -8.90 -10.60 9.03
C PHE A 31 -8.41 -9.16 8.90
N VAL A 32 -7.20 -8.93 8.39
CA VAL A 32 -6.68 -7.58 8.13
C VAL A 32 -7.47 -6.87 7.04
N ALA A 33 -7.92 -7.56 6.00
CA ALA A 33 -8.81 -6.98 4.98
C ALA A 33 -10.19 -6.60 5.57
N LYS A 34 -10.72 -7.40 6.49
CA LYS A 34 -12.00 -7.11 7.17
C LYS A 34 -11.89 -6.05 8.27
N ILE A 35 -10.75 -5.99 8.97
CA ILE A 35 -10.44 -5.01 10.03
C ILE A 35 -9.84 -3.72 9.47
N GLY A 36 -9.29 -3.76 8.26
CA GLY A 36 -9.00 -2.58 7.44
C GLY A 36 -10.32 -1.93 7.08
N LEU A 37 -10.92 -1.28 8.08
CA LEU A 37 -12.26 -0.72 8.15
C LEU A 37 -12.47 0.25 7.00
N SER A 38 -12.76 -0.29 5.83
CA SER A 38 -13.41 0.40 4.74
C SER A 38 -14.88 -0.07 4.72
N PRO A 39 -15.85 0.85 4.76
CA PRO A 39 -15.67 2.28 4.93
C PRO A 39 -15.34 2.64 6.39
N SER A 40 -14.37 3.54 6.59
CA SER A 40 -13.98 3.98 7.94
C SER A 40 -15.12 4.77 8.59
N PRO A 41 -15.19 4.87 9.93
CA PRO A 41 -16.28 5.57 10.61
C PRO A 41 -16.49 7.00 10.08
N LEU A 42 -15.40 7.69 9.73
CA LEU A 42 -15.43 9.03 9.14
C LEU A 42 -16.00 9.03 7.72
N GLU A 43 -15.76 7.98 6.92
CA GLU A 43 -16.36 7.87 5.58
C GLU A 43 -17.84 7.56 5.65
N ARG A 44 -18.26 6.78 6.65
CA ARG A 44 -19.69 6.51 6.90
C ARG A 44 -20.45 7.76 7.35
N LEU A 45 -19.80 8.64 8.11
CA LEU A 45 -20.41 9.85 8.66
C LEU A 45 -20.37 11.05 7.71
N PHE A 46 -19.28 11.22 6.95
CA PHE A 46 -19.06 12.40 6.10
C PHE A 46 -19.10 12.10 4.60
N GLY A 47 -19.18 10.82 4.20
CA GLY A 47 -19.13 10.42 2.78
C GLY A 47 -17.77 10.67 2.11
N VAL A 48 -16.76 11.13 2.85
CA VAL A 48 -15.43 11.45 2.34
C VAL A 48 -14.53 10.23 2.46
N LYS A 49 -13.96 9.77 1.35
CA LYS A 49 -12.98 8.70 1.35
C LYS A 49 -11.61 9.18 1.84
N GLY A 50 -10.96 8.42 2.71
CA GLY A 50 -9.55 8.64 3.05
C GLY A 50 -8.62 8.08 1.99
N MET A 51 -7.40 8.64 1.88
CA MET A 51 -6.35 8.13 0.97
C MET A 51 -6.08 6.62 1.12
N PHE A 52 -6.23 6.09 2.33
CA PHE A 52 -5.97 4.68 2.66
C PHE A 52 -7.21 3.79 2.61
N SER A 53 -8.38 4.34 2.31
CA SER A 53 -9.60 3.55 2.25
C SER A 53 -9.60 2.64 1.05
N GLY A 54 -10.07 1.41 1.23
CA GLY A 54 -10.00 0.37 0.22
C GLY A 54 -8.59 -0.11 -0.11
N MET A 55 -7.52 0.45 0.49
CA MET A 55 -6.15 0.06 0.15
C MET A 55 -5.83 -1.38 0.59
N THR A 56 -6.38 -1.83 1.71
CA THR A 56 -6.20 -3.20 2.18
C THR A 56 -6.88 -4.21 1.25
N GLU A 57 -8.10 -3.89 0.80
CA GLU A 57 -8.83 -4.69 -0.19
C GLU A 57 -8.14 -4.66 -1.55
N GLY A 58 -7.66 -3.50 -1.99
CA GLY A 58 -6.92 -3.35 -3.24
C GLY A 58 -5.62 -4.13 -3.22
N THR A 59 -4.92 -4.15 -2.10
CA THR A 59 -3.67 -4.91 -1.96
C THR A 59 -3.96 -6.41 -2.01
N PHE A 60 -5.06 -6.86 -1.38
CA PHE A 60 -5.51 -8.24 -1.47
C PHE A 60 -5.79 -8.65 -2.92
N ARG A 61 -6.61 -7.86 -3.65
CA ARG A 61 -6.94 -8.14 -5.06
C ARG A 61 -5.69 -8.11 -5.95
N LEU A 62 -4.78 -7.17 -5.71
CA LEU A 62 -3.52 -7.05 -6.44
C LEU A 62 -2.62 -8.27 -6.28
N VAL A 63 -2.52 -8.83 -5.06
CA VAL A 63 -1.74 -10.05 -4.81
C VAL A 63 -2.33 -11.28 -5.51
N HIS A 64 -3.65 -11.31 -5.72
CA HIS A 64 -4.34 -12.38 -6.46
C HIS A 64 -4.39 -12.13 -7.97
N GLY A 65 -3.69 -11.09 -8.47
CA GLY A 65 -3.60 -10.77 -9.90
C GLY A 65 -4.76 -9.94 -10.46
N ASP A 66 -5.73 -9.53 -9.63
CA ASP A 66 -6.85 -8.67 -10.04
C ASP A 66 -6.46 -7.18 -9.94
N ILE A 67 -5.72 -6.71 -10.94
CA ILE A 67 -5.24 -5.31 -11.02
C ILE A 67 -6.41 -4.35 -11.22
N ALA A 68 -7.41 -4.73 -12.02
CA ALA A 68 -8.59 -3.91 -12.30
C ALA A 68 -9.45 -3.73 -11.04
N GLY A 69 -9.71 -4.81 -10.30
CA GLY A 69 -10.41 -4.74 -9.02
C GLY A 69 -9.60 -4.03 -7.94
N ALA A 70 -8.27 -4.15 -7.96
CA ALA A 70 -7.41 -3.38 -7.06
C ALA A 70 -7.54 -1.86 -7.32
N ALA A 71 -7.48 -1.43 -8.57
CA ALA A 71 -7.67 -0.03 -8.94
C ALA A 71 -9.09 0.49 -8.63
N ALA A 72 -10.12 -0.36 -8.83
CA ALA A 72 -11.50 -0.03 -8.51
C ALA A 72 -11.73 0.17 -7.00
N SER A 73 -11.02 -0.59 -6.16
CA SER A 73 -11.10 -0.44 -4.71
C SER A 73 -10.33 0.79 -4.20
N ASN A 74 -9.13 1.04 -4.74
CA ASN A 74 -8.38 2.27 -4.55
C ASN A 74 -7.29 2.39 -5.63
N VAL A 75 -7.42 3.42 -6.47
CA VAL A 75 -6.53 3.71 -7.62
C VAL A 75 -5.06 3.87 -7.20
N LEU A 76 -4.81 4.32 -5.97
CA LEU A 76 -3.45 4.51 -5.45
C LEU A 76 -2.78 3.21 -5.03
N THR A 77 -3.53 2.13 -4.79
CA THR A 77 -2.99 0.86 -4.30
C THR A 77 -1.89 0.25 -5.19
N PRO A 78 -2.08 0.09 -6.52
CA PRO A 78 -1.02 -0.42 -7.39
C PRO A 78 0.21 0.50 -7.44
N VAL A 79 -0.01 1.82 -7.39
CA VAL A 79 1.08 2.82 -7.38
C VAL A 79 1.87 2.73 -6.07
N PHE A 80 1.19 2.62 -4.94
CA PHE A 80 1.84 2.52 -3.65
C PHE A 80 2.60 1.19 -3.49
N ALA A 81 2.01 0.09 -3.95
CA ALA A 81 2.65 -1.23 -3.94
C ALA A 81 3.96 -1.25 -4.75
N THR A 82 3.98 -0.62 -5.93
CA THR A 82 5.19 -0.52 -6.76
C THR A 82 6.26 0.35 -6.12
N VAL A 83 5.90 1.50 -5.55
CA VAL A 83 6.85 2.37 -4.82
C VAL A 83 7.45 1.64 -3.62
N VAL A 84 6.65 0.89 -2.85
CA VAL A 84 7.13 0.10 -1.71
C VAL A 84 8.09 -1.00 -2.18
N ALA A 85 7.74 -1.73 -3.24
CA ALA A 85 8.63 -2.75 -3.82
C ALA A 85 9.97 -2.16 -4.26
N LEU A 86 9.96 -1.02 -4.97
CA LEU A 86 11.18 -0.31 -5.38
C LEU A 86 12.00 0.17 -4.18
N CYS A 87 11.37 0.72 -3.15
CA CYS A 87 12.05 1.13 -1.92
C CYS A 87 12.78 -0.07 -1.28
N ILE A 88 12.12 -1.23 -1.21
CA ILE A 88 12.71 -2.45 -0.64
C ILE A 88 13.88 -2.95 -1.50
N LEU A 89 13.72 -3.01 -2.82
CA LEU A 89 14.75 -3.46 -3.76
C LEU A 89 16.00 -2.56 -3.68
N CYS A 90 15.80 -1.24 -3.77
CA CYS A 90 16.86 -0.25 -3.63
C CYS A 90 17.43 -0.22 -2.19
N GLY A 91 16.68 -0.73 -1.20
CA GLY A 91 17.02 -0.61 0.22
C GLY A 91 16.98 0.82 0.72
N TYR A 92 16.24 1.67 0.02
CA TYR A 92 16.03 3.04 0.40
C TYR A 92 15.05 3.06 1.56
N ARG A 93 15.49 3.59 2.70
CA ARG A 93 14.62 3.84 3.85
C ARG A 93 14.31 5.33 3.87
N PRO A 94 13.12 5.77 3.46
CA PRO A 94 12.74 7.17 3.59
C PRO A 94 12.83 7.53 5.07
N ARG A 95 13.69 8.50 5.39
CA ARG A 95 13.82 9.06 6.74
C ARG A 95 13.41 10.52 6.66
N ILE A 96 12.41 10.87 7.45
CA ILE A 96 12.01 12.26 7.64
C ILE A 96 13.03 12.88 8.60
N ARG A 97 13.78 13.87 8.11
CA ARG A 97 14.84 14.55 8.89
C ARG A 97 14.59 16.04 9.03
N THR A 98 13.77 16.64 8.16
CA THR A 98 13.56 18.08 8.13
C THR A 98 12.08 18.43 8.22
N ARG A 99 11.77 19.59 8.83
CA ARG A 99 10.42 20.18 8.88
C ARG A 99 9.80 20.36 7.48
N GLN A 100 10.62 20.64 6.48
CA GLN A 100 10.16 20.76 5.08
C GLN A 100 9.69 19.41 4.51
N GLN A 101 10.35 18.31 4.87
CA GLN A 101 9.93 16.96 4.46
C GLN A 101 8.62 16.56 5.15
N GLU A 102 8.43 16.91 6.43
CA GLU A 102 7.15 16.72 7.13
C GLU A 102 6.02 17.45 6.43
N PHE A 103 6.22 18.72 6.08
CA PHE A 103 5.23 19.52 5.35
C PHE A 103 4.93 18.93 3.98
N ALA A 104 5.95 18.52 3.22
CA ALA A 104 5.76 17.91 1.90
C ALA A 104 4.94 16.61 1.99
N ILE A 105 5.20 15.77 3.00
CA ILE A 105 4.44 14.54 3.23
C ILE A 105 3.00 14.88 3.62
N LEU A 106 2.81 15.79 4.57
CA LEU A 106 1.47 16.22 5.01
C LEU A 106 0.65 16.75 3.82
N LEU A 107 1.25 17.64 3.02
CA LEU A 107 0.61 18.22 1.85
C LEU A 107 0.28 17.14 0.80
N SER A 108 1.20 16.19 0.58
CA SER A 108 0.95 15.05 -0.32
C SER A 108 -0.20 14.18 0.14
N VAL A 109 -0.33 13.93 1.46
CA VAL A 109 -1.44 13.13 2.02
C VAL A 109 -2.77 13.86 1.84
N VAL A 110 -2.82 15.17 2.11
CA VAL A 110 -4.03 15.98 1.90
C VAL A 110 -4.41 15.99 0.42
N PHE A 111 -3.44 16.25 -0.46
CA PHE A 111 -3.68 16.29 -1.90
C PHE A 111 -4.15 14.94 -2.46
N LEU A 112 -3.49 13.84 -2.10
CA LEU A 112 -3.92 12.50 -2.50
C LEU A 112 -5.30 12.14 -1.93
N SER A 113 -5.62 12.56 -0.70
CA SER A 113 -6.94 12.34 -0.14
C SER A 113 -8.02 13.08 -0.92
N VAL A 114 -7.76 14.33 -1.36
CA VAL A 114 -8.69 15.05 -2.25
C VAL A 114 -8.80 14.35 -3.61
N PHE A 115 -7.68 13.94 -4.19
CA PHE A 115 -7.65 13.25 -5.48
C PHE A 115 -8.50 11.97 -5.49
N VAL A 116 -8.40 11.14 -4.45
CA VAL A 116 -9.17 9.89 -4.31
C VAL A 116 -10.68 10.15 -4.13
N ASN A 117 -11.10 11.36 -3.75
CA ASN A 117 -12.51 11.73 -3.70
C ASN A 117 -13.04 12.30 -5.02
N LEU A 118 -12.16 12.80 -5.90
CA LEU A 118 -12.54 13.37 -7.20
C LEU A 118 -12.56 12.33 -8.33
N VAL A 119 -11.84 11.22 -8.14
CA VAL A 119 -11.77 10.07 -9.06
C VAL A 119 -12.73 8.99 -8.60
#